data_AF-A0AA37RR22-F1
#
_entry.id   AF-A0AA37RR22-F1
#
_cell.length_a   1.000
_cell.length_b   1.000
_cell.length_c   1.000
_cell.angle_alpha   90.00
_cell.angle_beta   90.00
_cell.angle_gamma   90.00
#
_symmetry.space_group_name_H-M   'P 1'
#
loop_
_entity.id
_entity.type
_entity.pdbx_description
1 polymer ?
#
loop_
_entity_poly.entity_id
_entity_poly.type
_entity_poly.pdbx_seq_one_letter_code
_entity_poly.pdbx_strand_id
1 'polypeptide(L)'
;MLAAPRRWLHTDDHYYWITAHLAKNGLQPVTCRLTAANMLGLSAIPLLLMLSDLGPQGARDRWLAVAVSVCCVAMAVVWMRASWPTRLQSQLCVVVGSLCIAVACFIPSNAALGMMGASTFTVVSAFTALFHDGRLVAYTWVVGAATLVGAAVRLGEFEPAVAAAGIALFAFTNVFVVFICRNLVRLANTDIHYGELEPLTGLLTRDAFADRVATIVSRDRDDDRFLAIVVVSLDSFSLLTAMGGDSDANQARVAISHRLSETVRRDAVLAHVGESEYLVADTFGSTDATVLTDRLQHSVRTASYRLTASIGAVVTPLAPLLGHPPHDVVEELITLATTNAYSARREGGQRTTATINPRLTSLENPDSDDLSA
;
A
#
# COMPACT_ATOMS: atom_id res chain seq x y z
N MET A 1 -22.47 11.90 -13.96
CA MET A 1 -21.50 10.84 -14.36
C MET A 1 -20.09 11.38 -14.70
N LEU A 2 -19.69 12.58 -14.23
CA LEU A 2 -18.41 13.24 -14.62
C LEU A 2 -17.40 13.43 -13.46
N ALA A 3 -17.59 12.78 -12.31
CA ALA A 3 -16.71 12.91 -11.15
C ALA A 3 -15.48 11.96 -11.15
N ALA A 4 -15.48 10.93 -12.00
CA ALA A 4 -14.42 9.92 -12.07
C ALA A 4 -13.03 10.40 -12.54
N PRO A 5 -12.88 11.28 -13.56
CA PRO A 5 -11.56 11.60 -14.11
C PRO A 5 -10.70 12.45 -13.16
N ARG A 6 -11.31 13.31 -12.32
CA ARG A 6 -10.57 14.17 -11.38
C ARG A 6 -9.91 13.37 -10.24
N ARG A 7 -10.56 12.32 -9.73
CA ARG A 7 -9.96 11.47 -8.67
C ARG A 7 -8.76 10.66 -9.18
N TRP A 8 -8.77 10.23 -10.44
CA TRP A 8 -7.66 9.44 -11.02
C TRP A 8 -6.38 10.26 -11.25
N LEU A 9 -6.53 11.56 -11.56
CA LEU A 9 -5.41 12.49 -11.75
C LEU A 9 -4.69 12.89 -10.44
N HIS A 10 -5.31 12.63 -9.29
CA HIS A 10 -4.80 12.96 -7.95
C HIS A 10 -4.43 11.71 -7.13
N THR A 11 -4.18 10.58 -7.79
CA THR A 11 -3.66 9.39 -7.09
C THR A 11 -2.24 9.68 -6.58
N ASP A 12 -1.95 9.33 -5.33
CA ASP A 12 -0.63 9.53 -4.72
C ASP A 12 0.48 8.85 -5.53
N ASP A 13 1.66 9.46 -5.51
CA ASP A 13 2.83 8.97 -6.22
C ASP A 13 3.48 7.82 -5.41
N HIS A 14 3.54 6.63 -6.01
CA HIS A 14 4.03 5.41 -5.37
C HIS A 14 5.55 5.22 -5.50
N TYR A 15 6.27 6.18 -6.09
CA TYR A 15 7.69 6.03 -6.45
C TYR A 15 8.56 5.56 -5.28
N TYR A 16 8.54 6.26 -4.16
CA TYR A 16 9.38 5.92 -3.01
C TYR A 16 8.94 4.64 -2.30
N TRP A 17 7.63 4.34 -2.30
CA TRP A 17 7.10 3.11 -1.70
C TRP A 17 7.56 1.85 -2.47
N ILE A 18 7.38 1.81 -3.80
CA ILE A 18 7.81 0.65 -4.61
C ILE A 18 9.32 0.47 -4.52
N THR A 19 10.07 1.56 -4.58
CA THR A 19 11.55 1.49 -4.56
C THR A 19 12.07 1.00 -3.21
N ALA A 20 11.47 1.42 -2.09
CA ALA A 20 11.77 0.88 -0.77
C ALA A 20 11.45 -0.62 -0.69
N HIS A 21 10.33 -1.06 -1.28
CA HIS A 21 9.96 -2.47 -1.29
C HIS A 21 10.91 -3.34 -2.15
N LEU A 22 11.34 -2.83 -3.31
CA LEU A 22 12.36 -3.49 -4.14
C LEU A 22 13.71 -3.57 -3.43
N ALA A 23 14.09 -2.52 -2.69
CA ALA A 23 15.32 -2.50 -1.90
C ALA A 23 15.27 -3.52 -0.76
N LYS A 24 14.17 -3.56 -0.01
CA LYS A 24 13.96 -4.52 1.09
C LYS A 24 14.09 -5.97 0.63
N ASN A 25 13.59 -6.29 -0.55
CA ASN A 25 13.62 -7.65 -1.10
C ASN A 25 14.87 -7.95 -1.95
N GLY A 26 15.87 -7.05 -1.99
CA GLY A 26 17.09 -7.24 -2.79
C GLY A 26 16.89 -7.23 -4.31
N LEU A 27 15.71 -6.81 -4.79
CA LEU A 27 15.34 -6.78 -6.21
C LEU A 27 15.74 -5.47 -6.91
N GLN A 28 16.05 -4.41 -6.15
CA GLN A 28 16.47 -3.11 -6.67
C GLN A 28 17.50 -3.19 -7.80
N PRO A 29 18.66 -3.87 -7.66
CA PRO A 29 19.68 -3.91 -8.72
C PRO A 29 19.21 -4.70 -9.95
N VAL A 30 18.34 -5.70 -9.78
CA VAL A 30 17.76 -6.48 -10.88
C VAL A 30 16.82 -5.59 -11.69
N THR A 31 15.91 -4.88 -11.03
CA THR A 31 14.95 -3.98 -11.69
C THR A 31 15.65 -2.81 -12.40
N CYS A 32 16.70 -2.24 -11.79
CA CYS A 32 17.53 -1.23 -12.43
C CYS A 32 18.18 -1.74 -13.72
N ARG A 33 18.85 -2.90 -13.67
CA ARG A 33 19.51 -3.50 -14.82
C ARG A 33 18.53 -3.89 -15.92
N LEU A 34 17.35 -4.39 -15.57
CA LEU A 34 16.30 -4.70 -16.53
C LEU A 34 15.79 -3.44 -17.23
N THR A 35 15.58 -2.35 -16.49
CA THR A 35 15.15 -1.06 -17.04
C THR A 35 16.21 -0.49 -17.98
N ALA A 36 17.48 -0.54 -17.58
CA ALA A 36 18.60 -0.14 -18.43
C ALA A 36 18.71 -1.01 -19.70
N ALA A 37 18.59 -2.33 -19.57
CA ALA A 37 18.63 -3.26 -20.70
C ALA A 37 17.49 -2.99 -21.70
N ASN A 38 16.28 -2.69 -21.21
CA ASN A 38 15.16 -2.28 -22.06
C ASN A 38 15.46 -0.99 -22.83
N MET A 39 16.02 0.03 -22.17
CA MET A 39 16.42 1.28 -22.83
C MET A 39 17.50 1.06 -23.89
N LEU A 40 18.51 0.21 -23.61
CA LEU A 40 19.55 -0.15 -24.56
C LEU A 40 18.99 -0.94 -25.75
N GLY A 41 18.09 -1.90 -25.50
CA GLY A 41 17.41 -2.65 -26.55
C GLY A 41 16.61 -1.76 -27.49
N LEU A 42 15.83 -0.83 -26.93
CA LEU A 42 15.09 0.17 -27.71
C LEU A 42 16.02 1.11 -28.49
N SER A 43 17.18 1.46 -27.92
CA SER A 43 18.18 2.32 -28.61
C SER A 43 18.80 1.66 -29.85
N ALA A 44 18.82 0.33 -29.92
CA ALA A 44 19.37 -0.41 -31.06
C ALA A 44 18.42 -0.43 -32.26
N ILE A 45 17.10 -0.31 -32.05
CA ILE A 45 16.09 -0.46 -33.12
C ILE A 45 16.30 0.57 -34.25
N PRO A 46 16.42 1.89 -33.98
CA PRO A 46 16.63 2.87 -35.06
C PRO A 46 17.94 2.66 -35.82
N LEU A 47 18.99 2.17 -35.14
CA LEU A 47 20.30 1.89 -35.75
C LEU A 47 20.25 0.66 -36.64
N LEU A 48 19.57 -0.41 -36.20
CA LEU A 48 19.35 -1.61 -37.01
C LEU A 48 18.53 -1.31 -38.26
N LEU A 49 17.52 -0.44 -38.14
CA LEU A 49 16.73 0.00 -39.28
C LEU A 49 17.57 0.75 -40.32
N MET A 50 18.71 1.38 -39.97
CA MET A 50 19.61 2.00 -40.96
C MET A 50 20.19 1.00 -41.97
N LEU A 51 20.20 -0.29 -41.63
CA LEU A 51 20.66 -1.36 -42.51
C LEU A 51 19.61 -1.77 -43.54
N SER A 52 18.38 -1.27 -43.41
CA SER A 52 17.24 -1.61 -44.27
C SER A 52 16.81 -0.43 -45.13
N ASP A 53 16.36 -0.73 -46.35
CA ASP A 53 15.76 0.28 -47.24
C ASP A 53 14.43 0.83 -46.70
N LEU A 54 13.78 0.11 -45.78
CA LEU A 54 12.56 0.54 -45.08
C LEU A 54 12.86 1.50 -43.91
N GLY A 55 14.13 1.67 -43.55
CA GLY A 55 14.58 2.53 -42.47
C GLY A 55 14.76 4.01 -42.84
N PRO A 56 15.47 4.79 -42.02
CA PRO A 56 15.74 6.20 -42.27
C PRO A 56 16.48 6.45 -43.58
N GLN A 57 15.87 7.28 -44.42
CA GLN A 57 16.46 7.74 -45.68
C GLN A 57 16.92 9.20 -45.57
N GLY A 58 18.08 9.49 -46.17
CA GLY A 58 18.69 10.83 -46.12
C GLY A 58 19.39 11.16 -44.80
N ALA A 59 20.19 12.23 -44.84
CA ALA A 59 21.06 12.60 -43.72
C ALA A 59 20.29 12.99 -42.46
N ARG A 60 19.14 13.68 -42.61
CA ARG A 60 18.32 14.15 -41.49
C ARG A 60 17.80 13.00 -40.62
N ASP A 61 17.14 12.02 -41.22
CA ASP A 61 16.46 10.95 -40.48
C ASP A 61 17.49 9.98 -39.87
N ARG A 62 18.65 9.82 -40.51
CA ARG A 62 19.80 9.12 -39.95
C ARG A 62 20.39 9.82 -38.72
N TRP A 63 20.56 11.15 -38.76
CA TRP A 63 21.00 11.91 -37.58
C TRP A 63 19.99 11.87 -36.45
N LEU A 64 18.69 11.92 -36.75
CA LEU A 64 17.62 11.76 -35.75
C LEU A 64 17.67 10.38 -35.10
N ALA A 65 17.91 9.31 -35.87
CA ALA A 65 18.05 7.96 -35.33
C ALA A 65 19.24 7.86 -34.37
N VAL A 66 20.40 8.42 -34.74
CA VAL A 66 21.57 8.47 -33.86
C VAL A 66 21.29 9.29 -32.59
N ALA A 67 20.65 10.46 -32.72
CA ALA A 67 20.33 11.32 -31.58
C ALA A 67 19.38 10.61 -30.60
N VAL A 68 18.33 9.95 -31.10
CA VAL A 68 17.42 9.14 -30.28
C VAL A 68 18.18 8.03 -29.55
N SER A 69 19.04 7.29 -30.26
CA SER A 69 19.84 6.23 -29.65
C SER A 69 20.77 6.76 -28.55
N VAL A 70 21.44 7.89 -28.79
CA VAL A 70 22.30 8.55 -27.79
C VAL A 70 21.50 8.97 -26.55
N CYS A 71 20.31 9.56 -26.73
CA CYS A 71 19.42 9.92 -25.61
C CYS A 71 19.01 8.70 -24.80
N CYS A 72 18.63 7.59 -25.45
CA CYS A 72 18.27 6.34 -24.78
C CYS A 72 19.44 5.74 -23.99
N VAL A 73 20.65 5.74 -24.56
CA VAL A 73 21.86 5.28 -23.87
C VAL A 73 22.18 6.17 -22.67
N ALA A 74 22.09 7.49 -22.81
CA ALA A 74 22.32 8.43 -21.71
C ALA A 74 21.35 8.20 -20.55
N MET A 75 20.06 7.96 -20.84
CA MET A 75 19.09 7.57 -19.81
C MET A 75 19.43 6.22 -19.18
N ALA A 76 19.83 5.22 -19.98
CA ALA A 76 20.21 3.90 -19.46
C ALA A 76 21.39 3.98 -18.47
N VAL A 77 22.36 4.87 -18.68
CA VAL A 77 23.47 5.10 -17.75
C VAL A 77 22.99 5.54 -16.37
N VAL A 78 21.91 6.32 -16.29
CA VAL A 78 21.29 6.71 -15.00
C VAL A 78 20.84 5.48 -14.22
N TRP A 79 20.29 4.48 -14.91
CA TRP A 79 19.79 3.23 -14.34
C TRP A 79 20.87 2.18 -14.05
N MET A 80 22.06 2.31 -14.64
CA MET A 80 23.21 1.43 -14.35
C MET A 80 24.00 1.81 -13.09
N ARG A 81 23.66 2.96 -12.47
CA ARG A 81 24.31 3.41 -11.23
C ARG A 81 24.01 2.46 -10.07
N ALA A 82 24.90 2.47 -9.07
CA ALA A 82 24.73 1.68 -7.84
C ALA A 82 23.53 2.16 -7.00
N SER A 83 23.20 3.45 -7.07
CA SER A 83 22.03 4.04 -6.43
C SER A 83 20.84 4.10 -7.39
N TRP A 84 19.63 3.88 -6.85
CA TRP A 84 18.40 4.03 -7.60
C TRP A 84 18.22 5.49 -8.08
N PRO A 85 17.69 5.73 -9.30
CA PRO A 85 17.45 7.09 -9.79
C PRO A 85 16.54 7.89 -8.85
N THR A 86 16.81 9.19 -8.71
CA THR A 86 15.87 10.08 -7.99
C THR A 86 14.53 10.16 -8.73
N ARG A 87 13.46 10.56 -8.02
CA ARG A 87 12.13 10.75 -8.62
C ARG A 87 12.19 11.65 -9.86
N LEU A 88 12.86 12.79 -9.75
CA LEU A 88 13.03 13.73 -10.86
C LEU A 88 13.77 13.09 -12.05
N GLN A 89 14.84 12.34 -11.82
CA GLN A 89 15.56 11.64 -12.89
C GLN A 89 14.68 10.62 -13.60
N SER A 90 13.86 9.87 -12.86
CA SER A 90 12.92 8.90 -13.45
C SER A 90 11.82 9.60 -14.25
N GLN A 91 11.24 10.69 -13.73
CA GLN A 91 10.25 11.50 -14.45
C GLN A 91 10.83 12.08 -15.75
N LEU A 92 12.05 12.61 -15.70
CA LEU A 92 12.76 13.10 -16.88
C LEU A 92 12.99 11.97 -17.91
N CYS A 93 13.32 10.75 -17.46
CA CYS A 93 13.44 9.60 -18.36
C CYS A 93 12.11 9.27 -19.06
N VAL A 94 10.98 9.35 -18.34
CA VAL A 94 9.65 9.14 -18.94
C VAL A 94 9.32 10.23 -19.96
N VAL A 95 9.55 11.50 -19.63
CA VAL A 95 9.27 12.64 -20.51
C VAL A 95 10.13 12.59 -21.77
N VAL A 96 11.45 12.50 -21.61
CA VAL A 96 12.41 12.46 -22.73
C VAL A 96 12.25 11.17 -23.53
N GLY A 97 12.06 10.03 -22.88
CA GLY A 97 11.81 8.75 -23.54
C GLY A 97 10.54 8.75 -24.40
N SER A 98 9.46 9.35 -23.90
CA SER A 98 8.21 9.50 -24.66
C SER A 98 8.41 10.33 -25.93
N LEU A 99 9.19 11.41 -25.85
CA LEU A 99 9.54 12.23 -27.02
C LEU A 99 10.46 11.47 -27.99
N CYS A 100 11.43 10.71 -27.49
CA CYS A 100 12.30 9.87 -28.31
C CYS A 100 11.50 8.82 -29.08
N ILE A 101 10.52 8.16 -28.45
CA ILE A 101 9.62 7.20 -29.10
C ILE A 101 8.80 7.92 -30.18
N ALA A 102 8.22 9.08 -29.87
CA ALA A 102 7.45 9.86 -30.83
C ALA A 102 8.26 10.18 -32.09
N VAL A 103 9.48 10.74 -31.91
CA VAL A 103 10.39 11.04 -33.01
C VAL A 103 10.74 9.76 -33.78
N ALA A 104 11.09 8.68 -33.09
CA ALA A 104 11.48 7.41 -33.71
C ALA A 104 10.39 6.82 -34.61
N CYS A 105 9.11 7.02 -34.28
CA CYS A 105 7.99 6.53 -35.10
C CYS A 105 7.90 7.21 -36.48
N PHE A 106 8.50 8.39 -36.67
CA PHE A 106 8.47 9.12 -37.95
C PHE A 106 9.77 8.98 -38.76
N ILE A 107 10.79 8.33 -38.21
CA ILE A 107 12.09 8.10 -38.86
C ILE A 107 11.99 7.12 -40.05
N PRO A 108 11.31 5.97 -39.95
CA PRO A 108 11.21 5.04 -41.08
C PRO A 108 10.48 5.65 -42.27
N SER A 109 10.90 5.27 -43.47
CA SER A 109 10.20 5.66 -44.71
C SER A 109 8.79 5.04 -44.78
N ASN A 110 8.67 3.80 -44.27
CA ASN A 110 7.41 3.06 -44.20
C ASN A 110 6.61 3.41 -42.93
N ALA A 111 5.39 3.96 -43.11
CA ALA A 111 4.50 4.36 -42.03
C ALA A 111 4.02 3.18 -41.15
N ALA A 112 3.97 1.96 -41.68
CA ALA A 112 3.61 0.77 -40.91
C ALA A 112 4.65 0.46 -39.80
N LEU A 113 5.94 0.71 -40.06
CA LEU A 113 6.98 0.55 -39.03
C LEU A 113 6.85 1.61 -37.93
N GLY A 114 6.41 2.82 -38.27
CA GLY A 114 6.09 3.87 -37.30
C GLY A 114 4.92 3.49 -36.39
N MET A 115 3.86 2.93 -36.98
CA MET A 115 2.71 2.38 -36.23
C MET A 115 3.12 1.24 -35.29
N MET A 116 3.97 0.32 -35.74
CA MET A 116 4.53 -0.73 -34.88
C MET A 116 5.38 -0.12 -33.76
N GLY A 117 6.21 0.88 -34.07
CA GLY A 117 7.03 1.60 -33.10
C GLY A 117 6.22 2.27 -32.00
N ALA A 118 5.02 2.77 -32.30
CA ALA A 118 4.12 3.40 -31.34
C ALA A 118 3.68 2.43 -30.22
N SER A 119 3.70 1.11 -30.45
CA SER A 119 3.44 0.12 -29.39
C SER A 119 4.43 0.23 -28.22
N THR A 120 5.62 0.82 -28.42
CA THR A 120 6.64 1.07 -27.38
C THR A 120 6.13 1.95 -26.24
N PHE A 121 5.15 2.83 -26.50
CA PHE A 121 4.50 3.61 -25.44
C PHE A 121 3.78 2.74 -24.41
N THR A 122 3.43 1.48 -24.74
CA THR A 122 2.88 0.52 -23.77
C THR A 122 3.88 0.25 -22.65
N VAL A 123 5.17 0.09 -22.99
CA VAL A 123 6.23 -0.18 -22.00
C VAL A 123 6.41 1.02 -21.08
N VAL A 124 6.47 2.23 -21.65
CA VAL A 124 6.61 3.47 -20.86
C VAL A 124 5.37 3.73 -20.01
N SER A 125 4.17 3.47 -20.52
CA SER A 125 2.91 3.62 -19.78
C SER A 125 2.79 2.61 -18.64
N ALA A 126 3.24 1.36 -18.84
CA ALA A 126 3.29 0.34 -17.79
C ALA A 126 4.22 0.78 -16.64
N PHE A 127 5.45 1.18 -17.00
CA PHE A 127 6.43 1.69 -16.05
C PHE A 127 5.87 2.90 -15.28
N THR A 128 5.29 3.87 -16.00
CA THR A 128 4.73 5.08 -15.39
C THR A 128 3.54 4.76 -14.49
N ALA A 129 2.68 3.82 -14.88
CA ALA A 129 1.51 3.41 -14.08
C ALA A 129 1.88 2.65 -12.81
N LEU A 130 3.02 1.96 -12.79
CA LEU A 130 3.57 1.35 -11.57
C LEU A 130 4.17 2.42 -10.66
N PHE A 131 5.07 3.25 -11.19
CA PHE A 131 5.98 4.04 -10.35
C PHE A 131 5.59 5.49 -10.12
N HIS A 132 4.69 6.09 -10.91
CA HIS A 132 4.44 7.54 -10.90
C HIS A 132 2.95 7.88 -10.83
N ASP A 133 2.67 9.16 -10.61
CA ASP A 133 1.32 9.69 -10.50
C ASP A 133 0.52 9.66 -11.82
N GLY A 134 -0.79 9.87 -11.70
CA GLY A 134 -1.71 9.80 -12.83
C GLY A 134 -1.54 10.89 -13.89
N ARG A 135 -0.92 12.03 -13.56
CA ARG A 135 -0.67 13.11 -14.53
C ARG A 135 0.43 12.70 -15.50
N LEU A 136 1.47 12.02 -15.01
CA LEU A 136 2.53 11.53 -15.88
C LEU A 136 2.04 10.40 -16.79
N VAL A 137 1.12 9.53 -16.32
CA VAL A 137 0.43 8.55 -17.19
C VAL A 137 -0.42 9.25 -18.25
N ALA A 138 -1.16 10.30 -17.88
CA ALA A 138 -1.93 11.08 -18.85
C ALA A 138 -1.02 11.71 -19.92
N TYR A 139 0.15 12.21 -19.53
CA TYR A 139 1.16 12.73 -20.45
C TYR A 139 1.60 11.66 -21.47
N THR A 140 1.97 10.44 -21.02
CA THR A 140 2.40 9.39 -21.96
C THR A 140 1.30 8.98 -22.91
N TRP A 141 0.04 8.99 -22.47
CA TRP A 141 -1.13 8.70 -23.30
C TRP A 141 -1.40 9.78 -24.34
N VAL A 142 -1.28 11.06 -23.97
CA VAL A 142 -1.46 12.18 -24.92
C VAL A 142 -0.38 12.12 -26.01
N VAL A 143 0.89 11.96 -25.63
CA VAL A 143 2.00 11.87 -26.60
C VAL A 143 1.86 10.61 -27.47
N GLY A 144 1.51 9.47 -26.88
CA GLY A 144 1.30 8.23 -27.61
C GLY A 144 0.14 8.31 -28.60
N ALA A 145 -1.01 8.85 -28.19
CA ALA A 145 -2.16 9.06 -29.05
C ALA A 145 -1.85 10.03 -30.20
N ALA A 146 -1.17 11.15 -29.93
CA ALA A 146 -0.76 12.09 -30.98
C ALA A 146 0.20 11.44 -31.99
N THR A 147 1.17 10.67 -31.52
CA THR A 147 2.12 9.93 -32.38
C THR A 147 1.39 8.93 -33.27
N LEU A 148 0.48 8.15 -32.67
CA LEU A 148 -0.30 7.13 -33.35
C LEU A 148 -1.23 7.73 -34.40
N VAL A 149 -1.92 8.84 -34.09
CA VAL A 149 -2.75 9.57 -35.06
C VAL A 149 -1.90 10.08 -36.22
N GLY A 150 -0.73 10.68 -35.94
CA GLY A 150 0.17 11.14 -37.00
C GLY A 150 0.68 10.00 -37.90
N ALA A 151 1.04 8.85 -37.31
CA ALA A 151 1.46 7.68 -38.05
C ALA A 151 0.30 7.05 -38.85
N ALA A 152 -0.90 7.02 -38.27
CA ALA A 152 -2.11 6.51 -38.90
C ALA A 152 -2.58 7.40 -40.06
N VAL A 153 -2.45 8.72 -39.98
CA VAL A 153 -2.73 9.62 -41.11
C VAL A 153 -1.77 9.34 -42.26
N ARG A 154 -0.47 9.17 -41.96
CA ARG A 154 0.55 8.87 -42.96
C ARG A 154 0.35 7.50 -43.64
N LEU A 155 -0.27 6.54 -42.95
CA LEU A 155 -0.59 5.21 -43.48
C LEU A 155 -1.99 5.13 -44.12
N GLY A 156 -2.96 5.84 -43.56
CA GLY A 156 -4.39 5.73 -43.85
C GLY A 156 -4.79 6.27 -45.22
N GLU A 157 -3.93 7.06 -45.86
CA GLU A 157 -4.07 7.44 -47.27
C GLU A 157 -4.04 6.22 -48.20
N PHE A 158 -3.42 5.11 -47.78
CA PHE A 158 -3.26 3.89 -48.57
C PHE A 158 -4.01 2.68 -47.99
N GLU A 159 -4.01 2.52 -46.65
CA GLU A 159 -4.59 1.35 -45.99
C GLU A 159 -5.36 1.71 -44.70
N PRO A 160 -6.61 2.18 -44.79
CA PRO A 160 -7.38 2.67 -43.63
C PRO A 160 -7.71 1.56 -42.62
N ALA A 161 -7.87 0.31 -43.08
CA ALA A 161 -8.14 -0.82 -42.20
C ALA A 161 -6.95 -1.14 -41.27
N VAL A 162 -5.72 -1.07 -41.80
CA VAL A 162 -4.50 -1.31 -41.01
C VAL A 162 -4.27 -0.16 -40.02
N ALA A 163 -4.52 1.08 -40.45
CA ALA A 163 -4.50 2.25 -39.57
C ALA A 163 -5.49 2.10 -38.40
N ALA A 164 -6.74 1.73 -38.68
CA ALA A 164 -7.76 1.51 -37.65
C ALA A 164 -7.39 0.35 -36.71
N ALA A 165 -6.87 -0.76 -37.23
CA ALA A 165 -6.45 -1.91 -36.44
C ALA A 165 -5.30 -1.56 -35.48
N GLY A 166 -4.29 -0.80 -35.94
CA GLY A 166 -3.20 -0.35 -35.07
C GLY A 166 -3.67 0.63 -33.98
N ILE A 167 -4.61 1.53 -34.29
CA ILE A 167 -5.23 2.40 -33.29
C ILE A 167 -5.94 1.60 -32.22
N ALA A 168 -6.77 0.63 -32.64
CA ALA A 168 -7.52 -0.23 -31.73
C ALA A 168 -6.59 -1.07 -30.85
N LEU A 169 -5.55 -1.68 -31.43
CA LEU A 169 -4.58 -2.49 -30.70
C LEU A 169 -3.83 -1.66 -29.64
N PHE A 170 -3.38 -0.46 -30.01
CA PHE A 170 -2.69 0.44 -29.09
C PHE A 170 -3.59 0.82 -27.90
N ALA A 171 -4.82 1.26 -28.20
CA ALA A 171 -5.79 1.67 -27.18
C ALA A 171 -6.12 0.51 -26.24
N PHE A 172 -6.44 -0.66 -26.79
CA PHE A 172 -6.78 -1.85 -26.02
C PHE A 172 -5.61 -2.26 -25.10
N THR A 173 -4.40 -2.33 -25.64
CA THR A 173 -3.22 -2.79 -24.89
C THR A 173 -2.83 -1.79 -23.80
N ASN A 174 -2.80 -0.49 -24.10
CA ASN A 174 -2.41 0.53 -23.11
C ASN A 174 -3.44 0.65 -21.99
N VAL A 175 -4.73 0.65 -22.31
CA VAL A 175 -5.80 0.69 -21.30
C VAL A 175 -5.71 -0.54 -20.39
N PHE A 176 -5.57 -1.73 -20.99
CA PHE A 176 -5.49 -2.98 -20.23
C PHE A 176 -4.24 -3.04 -19.34
N VAL A 177 -3.07 -2.69 -19.86
CA VAL A 177 -1.80 -2.72 -19.10
C VAL A 177 -1.84 -1.71 -17.95
N VAL A 178 -2.28 -0.47 -18.19
CA VAL A 178 -2.40 0.52 -17.10
C VAL A 178 -3.43 0.09 -16.07
N PHE A 179 -4.55 -0.51 -16.49
CA PHE A 179 -5.54 -1.08 -15.58
C PHE A 179 -4.92 -2.17 -14.70
N ILE A 180 -4.23 -3.15 -15.28
CA ILE A 180 -3.58 -4.23 -14.53
C ILE A 180 -2.50 -3.67 -13.59
N CYS A 181 -1.59 -2.82 -14.07
CA CYS A 181 -0.55 -2.21 -13.24
C CYS A 181 -1.13 -1.46 -12.03
N ARG A 182 -2.19 -0.66 -12.23
CA ARG A 182 -2.81 0.06 -11.12
C ARG A 182 -3.58 -0.84 -10.15
N ASN A 183 -4.20 -1.91 -10.63
CA ASN A 183 -4.82 -2.89 -9.74
C ASN A 183 -3.78 -3.67 -8.94
N LEU A 184 -2.66 -4.04 -9.57
CA LEU A 184 -1.53 -4.67 -8.88
C LEU A 184 -0.95 -3.77 -7.80
N VAL A 185 -0.74 -2.48 -8.08
CA VAL A 185 -0.27 -1.52 -7.06
C VAL A 185 -1.29 -1.38 -5.94
N ARG A 186 -2.60 -1.30 -6.24
CA ARG A 186 -3.64 -1.25 -5.21
C ARG A 186 -3.64 -2.50 -4.33
N LEU A 187 -3.54 -3.67 -4.94
CA LEU A 187 -3.48 -4.94 -4.21
C LEU A 187 -2.22 -5.00 -3.33
N ALA A 188 -1.06 -4.69 -3.91
CA ALA A 188 0.20 -4.68 -3.18
C ALA A 188 0.28 -3.59 -2.09
N ASN A 189 -0.43 -2.47 -2.26
CA ASN A 189 -0.56 -1.43 -1.23
C ASN A 189 -1.59 -1.81 -0.16
N THR A 190 -2.47 -2.76 -0.44
CA THR A 190 -3.34 -3.40 0.56
C THR A 190 -2.54 -4.46 1.35
N ASP A 191 -1.54 -5.09 0.72
CA ASP A 191 -0.60 -6.05 1.31
C ASP A 191 0.49 -5.43 2.23
N ILE A 192 0.24 -4.26 2.84
CA ILE A 192 1.04 -3.75 3.98
C ILE A 192 0.72 -4.60 5.22
N HIS A 193 0.98 -5.91 5.15
CA HIS A 193 0.94 -6.87 6.26
C HIS A 193 2.36 -7.27 6.72
N TYR A 194 3.42 -6.72 6.10
CA TYR A 194 4.78 -6.76 6.68
C TYR A 194 4.91 -5.76 7.82
N GLY A 195 4.28 -6.13 8.91
CA GLY A 195 4.06 -5.35 10.12
C GLY A 195 3.02 -6.04 11.01
N GLU A 196 2.48 -7.21 10.62
CA GLU A 196 1.52 -7.91 11.48
C GLU A 196 2.09 -8.21 12.85
N LEU A 197 3.35 -8.63 12.93
CA LEU A 197 3.98 -9.00 14.20
C LEU A 197 5.02 -7.98 14.64
N GLU A 198 4.99 -7.61 15.91
CA GLU A 198 5.99 -6.81 16.57
C GLU A 198 7.28 -7.66 16.77
N PRO A 199 8.47 -7.20 16.31
CA PRO A 199 9.65 -8.05 16.21
C PRO A 199 10.19 -8.60 17.54
N LEU A 200 9.98 -7.89 18.65
CA LEU A 200 10.52 -8.31 19.95
C LEU A 200 9.65 -9.39 20.59
N THR A 201 8.35 -9.18 20.61
CA THR A 201 7.36 -9.98 21.35
C THR A 201 6.75 -11.08 20.49
N GLY A 202 6.77 -10.92 19.16
CA GLY A 202 6.09 -11.81 18.22
C GLY A 202 4.56 -11.71 18.29
N LEU A 203 4.02 -10.73 19.01
CA LEU A 203 2.58 -10.43 19.09
C LEU A 203 2.14 -9.54 17.93
N LEU A 204 0.83 -9.39 17.73
CA LEU A 204 0.34 -8.51 16.69
C LEU A 204 0.71 -7.04 16.96
N THR A 205 0.85 -6.25 15.89
CA THR A 205 0.88 -4.79 15.99
C THR A 205 -0.55 -4.23 16.11
N ARG A 206 -0.65 -2.94 16.44
CA ARG A 206 -1.94 -2.24 16.58
C ARG A 206 -2.81 -2.36 15.32
N ASP A 207 -2.20 -2.17 14.14
CA ASP A 207 -2.95 -2.19 12.88
C ASP A 207 -3.47 -3.61 12.57
N ALA A 208 -2.62 -4.63 12.75
CA ALA A 208 -3.02 -6.01 12.54
C ALA A 208 -4.04 -6.53 13.57
N PHE A 209 -4.00 -5.98 14.79
CA PHE A 209 -5.07 -6.19 15.77
C PHE A 209 -6.39 -5.63 15.26
N ALA A 210 -6.41 -4.36 14.82
CA ALA A 210 -7.61 -3.72 14.32
C ALA A 210 -8.20 -4.47 13.11
N ASP A 211 -7.36 -4.92 12.18
CA ASP A 211 -7.78 -5.69 10.99
C ASP A 211 -8.43 -7.04 11.37
N ARG A 212 -7.82 -7.78 12.31
CA ARG A 212 -8.36 -9.07 12.76
C ARG A 212 -9.68 -8.89 13.52
N VAL A 213 -9.79 -7.86 14.36
CA VAL A 213 -11.03 -7.59 15.09
C VAL A 213 -12.13 -7.08 14.15
N ALA A 214 -11.81 -6.22 13.18
CA ALA A 214 -12.75 -5.80 12.13
C ALA A 214 -13.28 -6.99 11.33
N THR A 215 -12.45 -8.01 11.12
CA THR A 215 -12.87 -9.27 10.49
C THR A 215 -13.84 -10.07 11.37
N ILE A 216 -13.67 -10.07 12.70
CA ILE A 216 -14.61 -10.70 13.64
C ILE A 216 -15.96 -9.96 13.59
N VAL A 217 -15.93 -8.63 13.71
CA VAL A 217 -17.12 -7.77 13.67
C VAL A 217 -17.91 -7.93 12.37
N SER A 218 -17.23 -8.09 11.23
CA SER A 218 -17.89 -8.21 9.92
C SER A 218 -18.40 -9.62 9.58
N ARG A 219 -17.87 -10.67 10.22
CA ARG A 219 -18.21 -12.06 9.89
C ARG A 219 -19.26 -12.68 10.81
N ASP A 220 -19.25 -12.32 12.07
CA ASP A 220 -20.03 -13.02 13.08
C ASP A 220 -21.44 -12.40 13.17
N ARG A 221 -22.45 -13.26 12.98
CA ARG A 221 -23.88 -12.91 12.79
C ARG A 221 -24.75 -13.43 13.91
N ASP A 222 -24.13 -13.87 14.99
CA ASP A 222 -24.82 -14.51 16.10
C ASP A 222 -25.26 -13.43 17.11
N ASP A 223 -26.57 -13.28 17.27
CA ASP A 223 -27.18 -12.17 18.02
C ASP A 223 -26.86 -12.21 19.53
N ASP A 224 -26.46 -13.37 20.05
CA ASP A 224 -26.19 -13.60 21.47
C ASP A 224 -24.70 -13.46 21.86
N ARG A 225 -23.85 -12.91 20.98
CA ARG A 225 -22.40 -12.75 21.23
C ARG A 225 -22.02 -11.30 21.54
N PHE A 226 -21.03 -11.17 22.41
CA PHE A 226 -20.42 -9.91 22.83
C PHE A 226 -18.95 -9.88 22.44
N LEU A 227 -18.48 -8.75 21.93
CA LEU A 227 -17.06 -8.45 21.74
C LEU A 227 -16.53 -7.73 22.98
N ALA A 228 -15.48 -8.27 23.57
CA ALA A 228 -14.70 -7.58 24.58
C ALA A 228 -13.39 -7.09 23.97
N ILE A 229 -13.10 -5.79 24.10
CA ILE A 229 -11.77 -5.21 23.87
C ILE A 229 -11.17 -4.84 25.23
N VAL A 230 -9.97 -5.33 25.49
CA VAL A 230 -9.26 -5.16 26.76
C VAL A 230 -7.88 -4.57 26.49
N VAL A 231 -7.58 -3.46 27.15
CA VAL A 231 -6.26 -2.82 27.20
C VAL A 231 -5.60 -3.21 28.52
N VAL A 232 -4.41 -3.80 28.44
CA VAL A 232 -3.58 -4.14 29.60
C VAL A 232 -2.37 -3.21 29.60
N SER A 233 -2.29 -2.29 30.55
CA SER A 233 -1.20 -1.32 30.65
C SER A 233 -0.34 -1.63 31.88
N LEU A 234 0.95 -1.93 31.69
CA LEU A 234 1.86 -2.36 32.76
C LEU A 234 2.21 -1.20 33.71
N ASP A 235 1.91 -1.37 34.99
CA ASP A 235 2.24 -0.39 36.02
C ASP A 235 3.74 -0.40 36.31
N SER A 236 4.30 0.80 36.55
CA SER A 236 5.72 0.97 36.91
C SER A 236 6.74 0.44 35.91
N PHE A 237 6.35 0.17 34.66
CA PHE A 237 7.26 -0.29 33.60
C PHE A 237 8.37 0.75 33.29
N SER A 238 8.06 2.03 33.39
CA SER A 238 9.04 3.11 33.26
C SER A 238 10.13 3.06 34.34
N LEU A 239 9.78 2.66 35.58
CA LEU A 239 10.77 2.47 36.65
C LEU A 239 11.67 1.25 36.37
N LEU A 240 11.11 0.15 35.85
CA LEU A 240 11.90 -1.00 35.42
C LEU A 240 12.90 -0.59 34.34
N THR A 241 12.46 0.18 33.34
CA THR A 241 13.31 0.69 32.26
C THR A 241 14.40 1.62 32.81
N ALA A 242 14.05 2.51 33.73
CA ALA A 242 15.02 3.43 34.35
C ALA A 242 16.09 2.73 35.19
N MET A 243 15.77 1.59 35.82
CA MET A 243 16.68 0.85 36.69
C MET A 243 17.50 -0.22 35.96
N GLY A 244 16.89 -0.96 35.04
CA GLY A 244 17.49 -2.11 34.35
C GLY A 244 17.92 -1.84 32.90
N GLY A 245 17.58 -0.67 32.36
CA GLY A 245 17.84 -0.31 30.97
C GLY A 245 17.03 -1.12 29.96
N ASP A 246 17.30 -0.88 28.67
CA ASP A 246 16.51 -1.43 27.56
C ASP A 246 16.54 -2.97 27.50
N SER A 247 17.63 -3.60 27.94
CA SER A 247 17.75 -5.07 27.94
C SER A 247 16.73 -5.71 28.88
N ASP A 248 16.64 -5.23 30.13
CA ASP A 248 15.71 -5.76 31.12
C ASP A 248 14.27 -5.44 30.76
N ALA A 249 14.02 -4.24 30.24
CA ALA A 249 12.72 -3.83 29.73
C ALA A 249 12.25 -4.74 28.59
N ASN A 250 13.13 -5.05 27.64
CA ASN A 250 12.82 -5.95 26.53
C ASN A 250 12.58 -7.38 26.99
N GLN A 251 13.39 -7.90 27.93
CA GLN A 251 13.19 -9.24 28.47
C GLN A 251 11.88 -9.34 29.27
N ALA A 252 11.47 -8.28 29.96
CA ALA A 252 10.16 -8.20 30.61
C ALA A 252 9.01 -8.21 29.60
N ARG A 253 9.12 -7.42 28.52
CA ARG A 253 8.14 -7.41 27.43
C ARG A 253 7.99 -8.81 26.83
N VAL A 254 9.08 -9.52 26.54
CA VAL A 254 9.05 -10.90 26.02
C VAL A 254 8.38 -11.85 27.01
N ALA A 255 8.77 -11.81 28.28
CA ALA A 255 8.23 -12.70 29.31
C ALA A 255 6.72 -12.50 29.53
N ILE A 256 6.26 -11.25 29.55
CA ILE A 256 4.85 -10.91 29.71
C ILE A 256 4.06 -11.29 28.46
N SER A 257 4.60 -11.03 27.28
CA SER A 257 3.95 -11.41 26.01
C SER A 257 3.70 -12.91 25.93
N HIS A 258 4.69 -13.71 26.34
CA HIS A 258 4.56 -15.16 26.39
C HIS A 258 3.47 -15.59 27.38
N ARG A 259 3.46 -15.03 28.59
CA ARG A 259 2.45 -15.33 29.62
C ARG A 259 1.03 -14.94 29.21
N LEU A 260 0.86 -13.78 28.58
CA LEU A 260 -0.44 -13.35 28.05
C LEU A 260 -0.91 -14.29 26.94
N SER A 261 -0.01 -14.71 26.05
CA SER A 261 -0.32 -15.67 24.97
C SER A 261 -0.79 -17.03 25.49
N GLU A 262 -0.22 -17.52 26.60
CA GLU A 262 -0.66 -18.75 27.27
C GLU A 262 -2.02 -18.58 27.98
N THR A 263 -2.39 -17.35 28.32
CA THR A 263 -3.57 -17.04 29.11
C THR A 263 -4.81 -16.86 28.23
N VAL A 264 -4.67 -16.20 27.08
CA VAL A 264 -5.78 -15.96 26.16
C VAL A 264 -6.18 -17.25 25.43
N ARG A 265 -7.43 -17.32 24.96
CA ARG A 265 -7.90 -18.46 24.16
C ARG A 265 -7.28 -18.41 22.76
N ARG A 266 -7.28 -19.55 22.04
CA ARG A 266 -6.76 -19.63 20.67
C ARG A 266 -7.44 -18.67 19.69
N ASP A 267 -8.72 -18.41 19.90
CA ASP A 267 -9.52 -17.56 19.01
C ASP A 267 -9.50 -16.07 19.44
N ALA A 268 -8.85 -15.77 20.56
CA ALA A 268 -8.65 -14.39 21.00
C ALA A 268 -7.51 -13.74 20.20
N VAL A 269 -7.64 -12.45 19.91
CA VAL A 269 -6.63 -11.65 19.24
C VAL A 269 -5.79 -10.94 20.30
N LEU A 270 -4.45 -11.09 20.24
CA LEU A 270 -3.52 -10.48 21.18
C LEU A 270 -2.47 -9.66 20.43
N ALA A 271 -2.26 -8.42 20.88
CA ALA A 271 -1.30 -7.49 20.30
C ALA A 271 -0.48 -6.78 21.38
N HIS A 272 0.71 -6.34 20.99
CA HIS A 272 1.56 -5.45 21.78
C HIS A 272 1.58 -4.07 21.14
N VAL A 273 1.26 -3.04 21.92
CA VAL A 273 1.09 -1.66 21.46
C VAL A 273 1.90 -0.73 22.36
N GLY A 274 2.71 0.13 21.77
CA GLY A 274 3.60 1.01 22.54
C GLY A 274 4.67 0.23 23.29
N GLU A 275 5.14 0.73 24.44
CA GLU A 275 6.22 0.10 25.22
C GLU A 275 5.71 -0.82 26.34
N SER A 276 4.50 -0.57 26.84
CA SER A 276 3.97 -1.18 28.06
C SER A 276 2.49 -1.56 27.97
N GLU A 277 1.92 -1.55 26.76
CA GLU A 277 0.49 -1.81 26.55
C GLU A 277 0.26 -3.02 25.66
N TYR A 278 -0.81 -3.74 25.97
CA TYR A 278 -1.25 -4.90 25.22
C TYR A 278 -2.74 -4.77 24.94
N LEU A 279 -3.16 -5.20 23.76
CA LEU A 279 -4.56 -5.28 23.38
C LEU A 279 -4.99 -6.74 23.31
N VAL A 280 -6.14 -7.04 23.89
CA VAL A 280 -6.80 -8.34 23.79
C VAL A 280 -8.21 -8.12 23.26
N ALA A 281 -8.61 -8.88 22.24
CA ALA A 281 -10.00 -8.98 21.82
C ALA A 281 -10.45 -10.43 21.91
N ASP A 282 -11.61 -10.65 22.52
CA ASP A 282 -12.22 -11.97 22.64
C ASP A 282 -13.75 -11.85 22.53
N THR A 283 -14.40 -12.97 22.20
CA THR A 283 -15.85 -13.04 21.99
C THR A 283 -16.49 -13.96 23.03
N PHE A 284 -17.53 -13.47 23.69
CA PHE A 284 -18.20 -14.16 24.79
C PHE A 284 -19.70 -14.28 24.53
N GLY A 285 -20.34 -15.27 25.16
CA GLY A 285 -21.80 -15.37 25.23
C GLY A 285 -22.41 -14.59 26.40
N SER A 286 -21.63 -13.76 27.10
CA SER A 286 -22.07 -12.94 28.22
C SER A 286 -21.36 -11.59 28.23
N THR A 287 -21.92 -10.62 28.94
CA THR A 287 -21.31 -9.30 29.16
C THR A 287 -20.20 -9.32 30.21
N ASP A 288 -19.95 -10.47 30.85
CA ASP A 288 -19.01 -10.59 31.95
C ASP A 288 -17.59 -10.89 31.45
N ALA A 289 -16.76 -9.84 31.40
CA ALA A 289 -15.34 -9.95 31.07
C ALA A 289 -14.45 -10.17 32.31
N THR A 290 -15.00 -10.24 33.53
CA THR A 290 -14.22 -10.30 34.77
C THR A 290 -13.29 -11.51 34.81
N VAL A 291 -13.76 -12.68 34.34
CA VAL A 291 -12.93 -13.89 34.26
C VAL A 291 -11.70 -13.70 33.37
N LEU A 292 -11.86 -13.03 32.21
CA LEU A 292 -10.73 -12.74 31.33
C LEU A 292 -9.79 -11.74 32.00
N THR A 293 -10.31 -10.63 32.53
CA THR A 293 -9.48 -9.58 33.12
C THR A 293 -8.72 -10.06 34.35
N ASP A 294 -9.32 -10.89 35.21
CA ASP A 294 -8.66 -11.46 36.38
C ASP A 294 -7.53 -12.42 35.99
N ARG A 295 -7.74 -13.22 34.94
CA ARG A 295 -6.70 -14.09 34.39
C ARG A 295 -5.53 -13.28 33.82
N LEU A 296 -5.81 -12.21 33.08
CA LEU A 296 -4.78 -11.31 32.54
C LEU A 296 -4.01 -10.63 33.68
N GLN A 297 -4.72 -10.13 34.70
CA GLN A 297 -4.10 -9.51 35.87
C GLN A 297 -3.19 -10.49 36.62
N HIS A 298 -3.66 -11.72 36.83
CA HIS A 298 -2.89 -12.79 37.46
C HIS A 298 -1.65 -13.17 36.63
N SER A 299 -1.80 -13.23 35.31
CA SER A 299 -0.73 -13.58 34.36
C SER A 299 0.43 -12.57 34.42
N VAL A 300 0.11 -11.27 34.40
CA VAL A 300 1.12 -10.20 34.54
C VAL A 300 1.82 -10.30 35.90
N ARG A 301 1.05 -10.46 36.98
CA ARG A 301 1.57 -10.51 38.36
C ARG A 301 2.51 -11.71 38.61
N THR A 302 2.27 -12.83 37.92
CA THR A 302 3.06 -14.06 38.07
C THR A 302 4.21 -14.19 37.08
N ALA A 303 4.35 -13.25 36.15
CA ALA A 303 5.51 -13.17 35.26
C ALA A 303 6.80 -12.82 36.04
N SER A 304 7.97 -13.14 35.46
CA SER A 304 9.28 -13.09 36.12
C SER A 304 9.65 -11.73 36.73
N TYR A 305 9.08 -10.63 36.23
CA TYR A 305 9.37 -9.26 36.66
C TYR A 305 8.39 -8.71 37.71
N ARG A 306 7.38 -9.49 38.11
CA ARG A 306 6.38 -9.14 39.15
C ARG A 306 5.76 -7.75 38.98
N LEU A 307 5.61 -7.32 37.73
CA LEU A 307 4.89 -6.09 37.42
C LEU A 307 3.41 -6.28 37.74
N THR A 308 2.70 -5.18 37.83
CA THR A 308 1.25 -5.19 37.87
C THR A 308 0.67 -4.51 36.64
N ALA A 309 -0.64 -4.63 36.44
CA ALA A 309 -1.30 -3.99 35.31
C ALA A 309 -2.58 -3.28 35.74
N SER A 310 -2.80 -2.13 35.11
CA SER A 310 -4.07 -1.43 35.06
C SER A 310 -4.79 -1.87 33.79
N ILE A 311 -6.00 -2.40 33.94
CA ILE A 311 -6.77 -3.00 32.85
C ILE A 311 -8.00 -2.15 32.56
N GLY A 312 -8.21 -1.82 31.29
CA GLY A 312 -9.43 -1.20 30.80
C GLY A 312 -10.16 -2.16 29.88
N ALA A 313 -11.44 -2.42 30.12
CA ALA A 313 -12.25 -3.31 29.29
C ALA A 313 -13.48 -2.58 28.74
N VAL A 314 -13.89 -2.93 27.54
CA VAL A 314 -15.15 -2.54 26.93
C VAL A 314 -15.81 -3.77 26.38
N VAL A 315 -17.08 -4.00 26.74
CA VAL A 315 -17.86 -5.14 26.27
C VAL A 315 -19.09 -4.62 25.55
N THR A 316 -19.28 -5.00 24.29
CA THR A 316 -20.38 -4.52 23.45
C THR A 316 -21.06 -5.69 22.74
N PRO A 317 -22.40 -5.67 22.56
CA PRO A 317 -23.08 -6.67 21.73
C PRO A 317 -22.57 -6.61 20.29
N LEU A 318 -22.45 -7.76 19.63
CA LEU A 318 -21.89 -7.82 18.27
C LEU A 318 -22.89 -7.40 17.19
N ALA A 319 -24.16 -7.77 17.37
CA ALA A 319 -25.20 -7.54 16.36
C ALA A 319 -25.38 -6.07 15.93
N PRO A 320 -25.38 -5.06 16.83
CA PRO A 320 -25.52 -3.66 16.44
C PRO A 320 -24.33 -3.11 15.64
N LEU A 321 -23.17 -3.76 15.70
CA LEU A 321 -21.97 -3.33 14.99
C LEU A 321 -22.02 -3.69 13.50
N LEU A 322 -22.86 -4.66 13.13
CA LEU A 322 -23.03 -5.10 11.75
C LEU A 322 -23.59 -3.96 10.88
N GLY A 323 -23.04 -3.80 9.69
CA GLY A 323 -23.47 -2.76 8.74
C GLY A 323 -22.79 -1.40 8.91
N HIS A 324 -21.98 -1.21 9.94
CA HIS A 324 -21.14 -0.02 10.14
C HIS A 324 -19.70 -0.26 9.67
N PRO A 325 -18.91 0.79 9.37
CA PRO A 325 -17.50 0.66 9.03
C PRO A 325 -16.74 -0.02 10.18
N PRO A 326 -16.22 -1.25 10.00
CA PRO A 326 -15.75 -2.06 11.13
C PRO A 326 -14.47 -1.51 11.77
N HIS A 327 -13.61 -0.83 11.00
CA HIS A 327 -12.39 -0.20 11.53
C HIS A 327 -12.71 0.99 12.44
N ASP A 328 -13.68 1.83 12.07
CA ASP A 328 -14.06 3.02 12.86
C ASP A 328 -14.63 2.59 14.22
N VAL A 329 -15.49 1.56 14.22
CA VAL A 329 -16.04 0.95 15.44
C VAL A 329 -14.92 0.39 16.33
N VAL A 330 -13.98 -0.35 15.76
CA VAL A 330 -12.88 -0.96 16.52
C VAL A 330 -11.96 0.09 17.12
N GLU A 331 -11.62 1.15 16.39
CA GLU A 331 -10.82 2.27 16.89
C GLU A 331 -11.51 3.00 18.05
N GLU A 332 -12.84 3.20 17.96
CA GLU A 332 -13.62 3.80 19.05
C GLU A 332 -13.63 2.90 20.30
N LEU A 333 -13.83 1.60 20.13
CA LEU A 333 -13.78 0.63 21.24
C LEU A 333 -12.40 0.56 21.89
N ILE A 334 -11.31 0.58 21.12
CA ILE A 334 -9.94 0.67 21.64
C ILE A 334 -9.76 1.96 22.44
N THR A 335 -10.24 3.10 21.93
CA THR A 335 -10.13 4.40 22.60
C THR A 335 -10.85 4.41 23.96
N LEU A 336 -12.06 3.84 24.02
CA LEU A 336 -12.81 3.68 25.26
C LEU A 336 -12.08 2.76 26.25
N ALA A 337 -11.55 1.62 25.77
CA ALA A 337 -10.80 0.69 26.61
C ALA A 337 -9.51 1.34 27.16
N THR A 338 -8.81 2.14 26.35
CA THR A 338 -7.62 2.88 26.79
C THR A 338 -7.97 3.93 27.84
N THR A 339 -9.10 4.61 27.68
CA THR A 339 -9.61 5.57 28.69
C THR A 339 -9.91 4.86 30.02
N ASN A 340 -10.47 3.66 29.97
CA ASN A 340 -10.71 2.84 31.15
C ASN A 340 -9.40 2.39 31.82
N ALA A 341 -8.39 1.99 31.04
CA ALA A 341 -7.09 1.59 31.56
C ALA A 341 -6.36 2.77 32.22
N TYR A 342 -6.45 3.96 31.61
CA TYR A 342 -5.92 5.19 32.18
C TYR A 342 -6.61 5.55 33.50
N SER A 343 -7.94 5.41 33.58
CA SER A 343 -8.71 5.64 34.80
C SER A 343 -8.29 4.66 35.90
N ALA A 344 -8.18 3.37 35.59
CA ALA A 344 -7.69 2.34 36.50
C ALA A 344 -6.30 2.68 37.06
N ARG A 345 -5.38 3.16 36.21
CA ARG A 345 -4.03 3.59 36.62
C ARG A 345 -4.07 4.80 37.56
N ARG A 346 -4.93 5.78 37.27
CA ARG A 346 -5.06 6.99 38.07
C ARG A 346 -5.64 6.73 39.46
N GLU A 347 -6.46 5.70 39.62
CA GLU A 347 -7.06 5.30 40.89
C GLU A 347 -6.19 4.32 41.72
N GLY A 348 -4.87 4.34 41.53
CA GLY A 348 -3.92 3.53 42.30
C GLY A 348 -3.38 2.29 41.60
N GLY A 349 -3.79 2.05 40.34
CA GLY A 349 -3.34 0.91 39.54
C GLY A 349 -3.86 -0.44 40.03
N GLN A 350 -3.30 -1.54 39.52
CA GLN A 350 -3.62 -2.90 39.98
C GLN A 350 -5.11 -3.26 39.93
N ARG A 351 -5.86 -2.70 38.97
CA ARG A 351 -7.30 -2.85 38.92
C ARG A 351 -7.84 -2.85 37.51
N THR A 352 -9.09 -3.29 37.40
CA THR A 352 -9.84 -3.33 36.15
C THR A 352 -10.95 -2.30 36.20
N THR A 353 -11.08 -1.49 35.15
CA THR A 353 -12.27 -0.65 34.90
C THR A 353 -12.94 -1.16 33.63
N ALA A 354 -14.24 -1.44 33.69
CA ALA A 354 -14.98 -1.99 32.56
C ALA A 354 -16.20 -1.13 32.22
N THR A 355 -16.46 -0.94 30.93
CA THR A 355 -17.69 -0.33 30.42
C THR A 355 -18.48 -1.37 29.64
N ILE A 356 -19.75 -1.54 29.97
CA ILE A 356 -20.64 -2.48 29.29
C ILE A 356 -21.60 -1.69 28.41
N ASN A 357 -21.71 -2.08 27.15
CA ASN A 357 -22.58 -1.52 26.12
C ASN A 357 -22.48 0.02 26.05
N PRO A 358 -21.29 0.58 25.75
CA PRO A 358 -21.15 2.03 25.59
C PRO A 358 -21.97 2.52 24.40
N ARG A 359 -22.41 3.78 24.45
CA ARG A 359 -22.88 4.46 23.24
C ARG A 359 -21.68 4.74 22.35
N LEU A 360 -21.76 4.27 21.11
CA LEU A 360 -20.71 4.44 20.10
C LEU A 360 -21.17 5.50 19.10
N THR A 361 -20.36 6.54 18.95
CA THR A 361 -20.56 7.63 17.99
C THR A 361 -20.51 7.10 16.55
N SER A 362 -19.73 6.04 16.30
CA SER A 362 -19.66 5.34 15.01
C SER A 362 -20.97 4.67 14.59
N LEU A 363 -21.91 4.47 15.53
CA LEU A 363 -23.25 3.93 15.26
C LEU A 363 -24.31 5.03 15.09
N GLU A 364 -23.96 6.30 15.33
CA GLU A 364 -24.88 7.42 15.17
C GLU A 364 -24.94 7.83 13.69
N ASN A 365 -26.13 7.69 13.10
CA ASN A 365 -26.39 8.15 11.74
C ASN A 365 -26.42 9.68 11.75
N PRO A 366 -25.55 10.38 10.99
CA PRO A 366 -25.49 11.85 10.98
C PRO A 366 -26.79 12.53 10.52
N ASP A 367 -27.75 11.77 9.98
CA ASP A 367 -29.03 12.26 9.45
C ASP A 367 -30.23 12.14 10.43
N SER A 368 -30.01 11.71 11.69
CA SER A 368 -31.13 11.46 12.64
C SER A 368 -31.50 12.62 13.57
N ASP A 369 -30.69 13.68 13.64
CA ASP A 369 -30.95 14.84 14.51
C ASP A 369 -31.80 15.96 13.85
N ASP A 370 -32.20 15.82 12.58
CA ASP A 370 -32.89 16.89 11.83
C ASP A 370 -34.43 16.72 11.73
N LEU A 371 -35.04 15.86 12.57
CA LEU A 371 -36.49 15.61 12.55
C LEU A 371 -37.23 15.91 13.87
N SER A 372 -36.63 16.65 14.80
CA SER A 372 -37.33 17.12 16.00
C SER A 372 -37.00 18.56 16.38
N ALA A 373 -37.25 19.50 15.47
CA ALA A 373 -37.33 20.94 15.75
C ALA A 373 -38.68 21.52 15.32
#